data_AF-A0A1B2EJ49-F1
#
_entry.id   AF-A0A1B2EJ49-F1
#
_cell.length_a   1.000
_cell.length_b   1.000
_cell.length_c   1.000
_cell.angle_alpha   90.00
_cell.angle_beta   90.00
_cell.angle_gamma   90.00
#
_symmetry.space_group_name_H-M   'P 1'
#
loop_
_entity.id
_entity.type
_entity.pdbx_description
1 polymer ?
#
loop_
_entity_poly.entity_id
_entity_poly.type
_entity_poly.pdbx_seq_one_letter_code
_entity_poly.pdbx_strand_id
1 'polypeptide(L)'
;MRRLIAFCLVGLSLALSPLHDAHAQAARRADPVRLAAQRPGQVDVYVLSFGLWGPQSVFESEAKGAARVLEAQLDAKGRSIVRFNTKRRAGATPETLLAAATTAGQVLDPAEDIVVLVLTSHGAPEGIGLVAGRDARLVTPRDVRTLLDRTRAQNRVLIVSACYSGVFARELADARTLVITAAAADKPSFGCRDGATWTYFGDAFFNKALRGERRLDIAFERARGLVTQRERREGFDPSNPQIAGGSQVLERLGAR
;
A
#
# COMPACT_ATOMS: atom_id res chain seq x y z
N MET A 1 51.82 45.84 -49.52
CA MET A 1 51.58 44.42 -49.15
C MET A 1 50.93 44.38 -47.78
N ARG A 2 49.82 43.64 -47.64
CA ARG A 2 49.02 43.40 -46.42
C ARG A 2 48.19 44.61 -45.93
N ARG A 3 46.91 44.51 -45.59
CA ARG A 3 45.89 43.44 -45.63
C ARG A 3 44.53 44.17 -45.54
N LEU A 4 43.56 43.75 -46.33
CA LEU A 4 42.15 44.16 -46.24
C LEU A 4 41.58 43.81 -44.86
N ILE A 5 40.88 44.75 -44.23
CA ILE A 5 39.98 44.47 -43.11
C ILE A 5 38.59 44.90 -43.55
N ALA A 6 37.81 43.91 -44.00
CA ALA A 6 36.40 44.05 -44.27
C ALA A 6 35.64 44.09 -42.93
N PHE A 7 34.92 45.17 -42.68
CA PHE A 7 33.93 45.26 -41.60
C PHE A 7 32.69 44.44 -42.01
N CYS A 8 32.63 43.18 -41.60
CA CYS A 8 31.38 42.41 -41.58
C CYS A 8 30.61 42.77 -40.31
N LEU A 9 29.57 43.60 -40.46
CA LEU A 9 28.50 43.75 -39.47
C LEU A 9 27.68 42.44 -39.45
N VAL A 10 28.07 41.50 -38.58
CA VAL A 10 27.22 40.36 -38.22
C VAL A 10 26.23 40.83 -37.17
N GLY A 11 24.96 40.89 -37.56
CA GLY A 11 23.85 41.16 -36.64
C GLY A 11 23.82 40.11 -35.53
N LEU A 12 23.91 40.57 -34.30
CA LEU A 12 23.71 39.75 -33.11
C LEU A 12 22.20 39.54 -32.94
N SER A 13 21.64 38.55 -33.63
CA SER A 13 20.31 38.03 -33.31
C SER A 13 20.41 37.24 -32.00
N LEU A 14 19.98 37.87 -30.91
CA LEU A 14 19.67 37.19 -29.65
C LEU A 14 18.49 36.23 -29.89
N ALA A 15 18.78 35.06 -30.42
CA ALA A 15 17.87 33.92 -30.32
C ALA A 15 17.86 33.51 -28.84
N LEU A 16 16.84 33.96 -28.10
CA LEU A 16 16.47 33.34 -26.82
C LEU A 16 16.17 31.87 -27.11
N SER A 17 17.19 31.02 -26.91
CA SER A 17 16.96 29.61 -26.72
C SER A 17 16.22 29.47 -25.39
N PRO A 18 15.02 28.86 -25.34
CA PRO A 18 14.41 28.57 -24.06
C PRO A 18 15.32 27.58 -23.34
N LEU A 19 15.99 28.09 -22.30
CA LEU A 19 16.77 27.31 -21.37
C LEU A 19 15.83 26.31 -20.70
N HIS A 20 16.14 25.04 -20.94
CA HIS A 20 15.90 23.93 -20.02
C HIS A 20 14.43 23.60 -19.78
N ASP A 21 13.89 22.91 -20.77
CA ASP A 21 12.84 21.89 -20.65
C ASP A 21 13.33 20.69 -19.79
N ALA A 22 13.74 20.97 -18.54
CA ALA A 22 14.27 20.00 -17.58
C ALA A 22 13.28 19.69 -16.45
N HIS A 23 12.04 20.18 -16.54
CA HIS A 23 10.95 19.90 -15.59
C HIS A 23 9.93 18.87 -16.10
N ALA A 24 10.13 18.33 -17.30
CA ALA A 24 9.29 17.26 -17.85
C ALA A 24 10.01 15.91 -17.83
N GLN A 25 10.68 15.56 -16.72
CA GLN A 25 11.10 14.17 -16.53
C GLN A 25 9.87 13.35 -16.16
N ALA A 26 9.17 12.95 -17.23
CA ALA A 26 8.02 12.08 -17.29
C ALA A 26 7.86 11.22 -16.03
N ALA A 27 6.76 11.47 -15.30
CA ALA A 27 6.06 10.38 -14.66
C ALA A 27 5.88 9.33 -15.76
N ARG A 28 6.75 8.29 -15.77
CA ARG A 28 6.59 7.16 -16.67
C ARG A 28 5.16 6.71 -16.45
N ARG A 29 4.30 6.81 -17.47
CA ARG A 29 2.96 6.24 -17.45
C ARG A 29 3.11 4.87 -16.83
N ALA A 30 2.56 4.67 -15.64
CA ALA A 30 2.66 3.38 -14.98
C ALA A 30 2.13 2.35 -16.00
N ASP A 31 2.90 1.30 -16.28
CA ASP A 31 2.47 0.27 -17.22
C ASP A 31 1.03 -0.15 -16.86
N PRO A 32 0.12 -0.25 -17.84
CA PRO A 32 -1.26 -0.58 -17.56
C PRO A 32 -1.29 -1.95 -16.87
N VAL A 33 -1.60 -1.94 -15.58
CA VAL A 33 -1.74 -3.18 -14.81
C VAL A 33 -3.05 -3.80 -15.25
N ARG A 34 -2.96 -4.93 -15.95
CA ARG A 34 -4.12 -5.73 -16.31
C ARG A 34 -4.43 -6.66 -15.15
N LEU A 35 -5.57 -6.45 -14.52
CA LEU A 35 -6.15 -7.40 -13.58
C LEU A 35 -7.06 -8.37 -14.36
N ALA A 36 -7.10 -9.63 -13.94
CA ALA A 36 -8.12 -10.56 -14.42
C ALA A 36 -9.52 -10.05 -14.05
N ALA A 37 -10.48 -10.24 -14.95
CA ALA A 37 -11.88 -9.92 -14.70
C ALA A 37 -12.48 -10.82 -13.62
N GLN A 38 -13.55 -10.34 -13.00
CA GLN A 38 -14.35 -11.14 -12.08
C GLN A 38 -14.92 -12.38 -12.78
N ARG A 39 -15.16 -13.43 -11.99
CA ARG A 39 -15.81 -14.68 -12.40
C ARG A 39 -17.25 -14.67 -11.88
N PRO A 40 -18.27 -14.57 -12.74
CA PRO A 40 -19.65 -14.42 -12.26
C PRO A 40 -20.09 -15.60 -11.38
N GLY A 41 -20.64 -15.30 -10.21
CA GLY A 41 -21.09 -16.31 -9.25
C GLY A 41 -19.96 -16.88 -8.39
N GLN A 42 -18.76 -16.31 -8.48
CA GLN A 42 -17.61 -16.71 -7.68
C GLN A 42 -16.99 -15.48 -7.04
N VAL A 43 -16.97 -15.46 -5.70
CA VAL A 43 -16.32 -14.39 -4.94
C VAL A 43 -14.82 -14.35 -5.28
N ASP A 44 -14.42 -13.35 -6.04
CA ASP A 44 -13.02 -13.04 -6.34
C ASP A 44 -12.45 -12.08 -5.31
N VAL A 45 -11.13 -12.17 -5.13
CA VAL A 45 -10.37 -11.28 -4.25
C VAL A 45 -9.40 -10.46 -5.08
N TYR A 46 -9.49 -9.14 -4.92
CA TYR A 46 -8.60 -8.17 -5.54
C TYR A 46 -7.65 -7.58 -4.50
N VAL A 47 -6.34 -7.76 -4.68
CA VAL A 47 -5.32 -7.36 -3.70
C VAL A 47 -4.62 -6.08 -4.15
N LEU A 48 -4.76 -5.01 -3.39
CA LEU A 48 -4.05 -3.75 -3.58
C LEU A 48 -3.03 -3.62 -2.44
N SER A 49 -1.73 -3.76 -2.71
CA SER A 49 -0.69 -3.80 -1.67
C SER A 49 0.37 -2.72 -1.85
N PHE A 50 0.47 -1.82 -0.87
CA PHE A 50 1.22 -0.58 -1.00
C PHE A 50 2.26 -0.36 0.11
N GLY A 51 3.53 -0.20 -0.30
CA GLY A 51 4.64 0.20 0.57
C GLY A 51 4.91 1.70 0.45
N LEU A 52 4.51 2.48 1.44
CA LEU A 52 4.37 3.94 1.25
C LEU A 52 5.63 4.75 1.56
N TRP A 53 6.58 4.19 2.30
CA TRP A 53 7.75 4.94 2.78
C TRP A 53 9.04 4.56 2.06
N GLY A 54 9.43 5.38 1.07
CA GLY A 54 10.55 5.09 0.18
C GLY A 54 11.94 4.97 0.81
N PRO A 55 12.28 5.71 1.89
CA PRO A 55 13.60 5.61 2.50
C PRO A 55 13.97 4.25 3.10
N GLN A 56 13.03 3.35 3.37
CA GLN A 56 13.30 2.05 4.02
C GLN A 56 12.75 0.88 3.20
N SER A 57 13.61 -0.08 2.85
CA SER A 57 13.27 -1.20 1.95
C SER A 57 12.30 -2.22 2.54
N VAL A 58 12.09 -2.21 3.85
CA VAL A 58 11.17 -3.12 4.54
C VAL A 58 9.73 -2.95 4.04
N PHE A 59 9.30 -1.72 3.75
CA PHE A 59 7.94 -1.45 3.30
C PHE A 59 7.69 -1.93 1.86
N GLU A 60 8.70 -1.84 0.99
CA GLU A 60 8.67 -2.49 -0.33
C GLU A 60 8.60 -4.02 -0.19
N SER A 61 9.46 -4.59 0.65
CA SER A 61 9.59 -6.03 0.82
C SER A 61 8.31 -6.63 1.41
N GLU A 62 7.73 -5.97 2.40
CA GLU A 62 6.49 -6.36 3.04
C GLU A 62 5.30 -6.22 2.08
N ALA A 63 5.18 -5.13 1.32
CA ALA A 63 4.09 -4.97 0.34
C ALA A 63 4.12 -6.10 -0.72
N LYS A 64 5.31 -6.43 -1.24
CA LYS A 64 5.51 -7.55 -2.18
C LYS A 64 5.23 -8.90 -1.54
N GLY A 65 5.64 -9.09 -0.29
CA GLY A 65 5.45 -10.32 0.45
C GLY A 65 3.98 -10.57 0.78
N ALA A 66 3.31 -9.55 1.31
CA ALA A 66 1.89 -9.59 1.65
C ALA A 66 1.03 -9.92 0.43
N ALA A 67 1.27 -9.25 -0.71
CA ALA A 67 0.56 -9.54 -1.95
C ALA A 67 0.71 -11.00 -2.38
N ARG A 68 1.94 -11.53 -2.42
CA ARG A 68 2.19 -12.94 -2.79
C ARG A 68 1.51 -13.94 -1.86
N VAL A 69 1.51 -13.68 -0.54
CA VAL A 69 0.84 -14.56 0.42
C VAL A 69 -0.68 -14.48 0.23
N LEU A 70 -1.25 -13.28 0.14
CA LEU A 70 -2.68 -13.10 -0.06
C LEU A 70 -3.15 -13.69 -1.39
N GLU A 71 -2.39 -13.54 -2.47
CA GLU A 71 -2.65 -14.18 -3.76
C GLU A 71 -2.80 -15.69 -3.63
N ALA A 72 -1.87 -16.34 -2.94
CA ALA A 72 -1.89 -17.79 -2.74
C ALA A 72 -3.04 -18.23 -1.83
N GLN A 73 -3.25 -17.53 -0.72
CA GLN A 73 -4.21 -17.95 0.31
C GLN A 73 -5.66 -17.60 -0.05
N LEU A 74 -5.86 -16.57 -0.87
CA LEU A 74 -7.19 -16.08 -1.22
C LEU A 74 -7.57 -16.35 -2.68
N ASP A 75 -6.80 -17.15 -3.43
CA ASP A 75 -7.03 -17.41 -4.87
C ASP A 75 -7.12 -16.12 -5.70
N ALA A 76 -6.20 -15.18 -5.45
CA ALA A 76 -6.19 -13.86 -6.08
C ALA A 76 -5.11 -13.71 -7.17
N LYS A 77 -4.60 -14.83 -7.71
CA LYS A 77 -3.58 -14.81 -8.76
C LYS A 77 -4.08 -14.05 -9.99
N GLY A 78 -3.30 -13.08 -10.47
CA GLY A 78 -3.69 -12.21 -11.58
C GLY A 78 -4.66 -11.08 -11.22
N ARG A 79 -5.04 -10.95 -9.94
CA ARG A 79 -5.94 -9.89 -9.42
C ARG A 79 -5.25 -9.00 -8.38
N SER A 80 -3.94 -8.86 -8.47
CA SER A 80 -3.15 -8.04 -7.55
C SER A 80 -2.48 -6.84 -8.22
N ILE A 81 -2.43 -5.72 -7.49
CA ILE A 81 -1.63 -4.56 -7.83
C ILE A 81 -0.70 -4.26 -6.66
N VAL A 82 0.61 -4.30 -6.92
CA VAL A 82 1.63 -3.90 -5.94
C VAL A 82 2.25 -2.58 -6.36
N ARG A 83 2.33 -1.62 -5.44
CA ARG A 83 3.05 -0.36 -5.61
C ARG A 83 3.88 -0.06 -4.38
N PHE A 84 5.01 0.59 -4.56
CA PHE A 84 5.84 0.99 -3.44
C PHE A 84 6.74 2.16 -3.83
N ASN A 85 7.16 2.92 -2.83
CA ASN A 85 8.19 3.92 -2.97
C ASN A 85 9.56 3.32 -2.62
N THR A 86 10.61 3.86 -3.23
CA THR A 86 12.00 3.60 -2.85
C THR A 86 12.76 4.93 -2.75
N LYS A 87 14.01 4.90 -2.31
CA LYS A 87 14.91 6.07 -2.31
C LYS A 87 15.03 6.76 -3.68
N ARG A 88 14.74 6.06 -4.78
CA ARG A 88 14.94 6.55 -6.16
C ARG A 88 13.68 6.55 -7.02
N ARG A 89 12.56 5.95 -6.56
CA ARG A 89 11.34 5.79 -7.36
C ARG A 89 10.10 6.09 -6.52
N ALA A 90 9.25 6.98 -7.04
CA ALA A 90 7.90 7.22 -6.56
C ALA A 90 6.94 6.27 -7.29
N GLY A 91 6.61 5.13 -6.67
CA GLY A 91 5.68 4.15 -7.24
C GLY A 91 4.32 4.11 -6.54
N ALA A 92 4.25 4.50 -5.28
CA ALA A 92 3.04 4.58 -4.46
C ALA A 92 2.78 6.05 -4.09
N THR A 93 2.26 6.82 -5.03
CA THR A 93 1.81 8.20 -4.86
C THR A 93 0.28 8.23 -4.78
N PRO A 94 -0.35 9.30 -4.26
CA PRO A 94 -1.81 9.41 -4.23
C PRO A 94 -2.48 9.08 -5.58
N GLU A 95 -1.87 9.53 -6.68
CA GLU A 95 -2.35 9.31 -8.05
C GLU A 95 -2.25 7.83 -8.42
N THR A 96 -1.15 7.14 -8.10
CA THR A 96 -1.01 5.71 -8.42
C THR A 96 -1.86 4.82 -7.53
N LEU A 97 -2.09 5.20 -6.27
CA LEU A 97 -3.02 4.50 -5.37
C LEU A 97 -4.47 4.62 -5.90
N LEU A 98 -4.88 5.83 -6.29
CA LEU A 98 -6.21 6.08 -6.84
C LEU A 98 -6.40 5.38 -8.19
N ALA A 99 -5.37 5.36 -9.04
CA ALA A 99 -5.39 4.62 -10.29
C ALA A 99 -5.56 3.12 -10.05
N ALA A 100 -4.82 2.53 -9.11
CA ALA A 100 -4.94 1.12 -8.76
C ALA A 100 -6.35 0.77 -8.24
N ALA A 101 -6.91 1.60 -7.34
CA ALA A 101 -8.29 1.46 -6.86
C ALA A 101 -9.31 1.55 -8.01
N THR A 102 -9.11 2.49 -8.94
CA THR A 102 -9.95 2.64 -10.13
C THR A 102 -9.88 1.40 -11.02
N THR A 103 -8.69 0.87 -11.29
CA THR A 103 -8.48 -0.31 -12.11
C THR A 103 -9.15 -1.54 -11.51
N ALA A 104 -9.05 -1.75 -10.20
CA ALA A 104 -9.79 -2.82 -9.52
C ALA A 104 -11.31 -2.66 -9.70
N GLY A 105 -11.84 -1.46 -9.45
CA GLY A 105 -13.27 -1.16 -9.59
C GLY A 105 -13.83 -1.25 -11.01
N GLN A 106 -12.98 -1.36 -12.04
CA GLN A 106 -13.39 -1.57 -13.42
C GLN A 106 -13.61 -3.04 -13.78
N VAL A 107 -13.04 -3.96 -12.99
CA VAL A 107 -13.02 -5.40 -13.34
C VAL A 107 -13.68 -6.30 -12.30
N LEU A 108 -13.87 -5.81 -11.07
CA LEU A 108 -14.58 -6.50 -10.00
C LEU A 108 -16.10 -6.33 -10.11
N ASP A 109 -16.85 -7.26 -9.53
CA ASP A 109 -18.27 -7.08 -9.21
C ASP A 109 -18.41 -6.41 -7.83
N PRO A 110 -19.00 -5.19 -7.74
CA PRO A 110 -19.13 -4.47 -6.48
C PRO A 110 -19.87 -5.20 -5.35
N ALA A 111 -20.85 -6.04 -5.68
CA ALA A 111 -21.70 -6.71 -4.70
C ALA A 111 -21.12 -8.07 -4.26
N GLU A 112 -20.47 -8.77 -5.20
CA GLU A 112 -19.97 -10.13 -4.99
C GLU A 112 -18.53 -10.15 -4.47
N ASP A 113 -17.63 -9.36 -5.06
CA ASP A 113 -16.19 -9.46 -4.84
C ASP A 113 -15.70 -8.73 -3.59
N ILE A 114 -14.45 -9.04 -3.22
CA ILE A 114 -13.76 -8.48 -2.06
C ILE A 114 -12.49 -7.74 -2.50
N VAL A 115 -12.31 -6.52 -2.01
CA VAL A 115 -11.03 -5.81 -2.12
C VAL A 115 -10.25 -5.94 -0.83
N VAL A 116 -8.99 -6.39 -0.92
CA VAL A 116 -8.01 -6.38 0.17
C VAL A 116 -7.00 -5.27 -0.09
N LEU A 117 -7.04 -4.23 0.73
CA LEU A 117 -6.09 -3.12 0.72
C LEU A 117 -5.05 -3.32 1.82
N VAL A 118 -3.78 -3.45 1.46
CA VAL A 118 -2.64 -3.53 2.39
C VAL A 118 -1.84 -2.23 2.32
N LEU A 119 -1.62 -1.60 3.47
CA LEU A 119 -0.79 -0.41 3.60
C LEU A 119 0.33 -0.70 4.61
N THR A 120 1.59 -0.52 4.22
CA THR A 120 2.74 -0.68 5.12
C THR A 120 3.64 0.57 5.08
N SER A 121 3.89 1.15 6.25
CA SER A 121 4.62 2.41 6.41
C SER A 121 4.98 2.71 7.88
N HIS A 122 5.58 3.88 8.12
CA HIS A 122 5.55 4.50 9.45
C HIS A 122 4.17 5.10 9.75
N GLY A 123 3.88 5.29 11.03
CA GLY A 123 2.60 5.84 11.48
C GLY A 123 2.75 6.94 12.52
N ALA A 124 1.72 7.76 12.58
CA ALA A 124 1.46 8.80 13.57
C ALA A 124 0.01 8.62 14.06
N PRO A 125 -0.38 9.22 15.21
CA PRO A 125 -1.73 9.08 15.74
C PRO A 125 -2.87 9.41 14.75
N GLU A 126 -2.62 10.30 13.79
CA GLU A 126 -3.61 10.76 12.81
C GLU A 126 -3.63 9.93 11.51
N GLY A 127 -2.63 9.06 11.27
CA GLY A 127 -2.52 8.31 10.02
C GLY A 127 -1.13 7.72 9.74
N ILE A 128 -0.87 7.38 8.48
CA ILE A 128 0.41 6.77 8.06
C ILE A 128 1.18 7.65 7.10
N GLY A 129 2.51 7.58 7.14
CA GLY A 129 3.37 8.36 6.26
C GLY A 129 3.34 7.85 4.82
N LEU A 130 3.36 8.74 3.85
CA LEU A 130 3.67 8.47 2.46
C LEU A 130 4.86 9.33 2.09
N VAL A 131 5.98 8.69 1.73
CA VAL A 131 7.22 9.36 1.34
C VAL A 131 7.66 8.83 -0.03
N ALA A 132 7.56 9.67 -1.04
CA ALA A 132 7.82 9.38 -2.44
C ALA A 132 8.85 10.39 -3.00
N GLY A 133 10.14 10.05 -2.93
CA GLY A 133 11.20 10.98 -3.31
C GLY A 133 11.26 12.18 -2.35
N ARG A 134 10.99 13.38 -2.86
CA ARG A 134 10.94 14.62 -2.06
C ARG A 134 9.57 14.90 -1.47
N ASP A 135 8.53 14.20 -1.94
CA ASP A 135 7.18 14.40 -1.45
C ASP A 135 6.96 13.58 -0.19
N ALA A 136 6.50 14.25 0.86
CA ALA A 136 6.14 13.62 2.13
C ALA A 136 4.77 14.15 2.57
N ARG A 137 3.87 13.23 2.93
CA ARG A 137 2.55 13.58 3.45
C ARG A 137 2.01 12.50 4.37
N LEU A 138 0.97 12.85 5.11
CA LEU A 138 0.19 11.88 5.87
C LEU A 138 -0.98 11.35 5.02
N VAL A 139 -1.27 10.06 5.16
CA VAL A 139 -2.46 9.38 4.65
C VAL A 139 -3.35 9.06 5.84
N THR A 140 -4.50 9.74 5.89
CA THR A 140 -5.47 9.65 6.99
C THR A 140 -6.50 8.55 6.75
N PRO A 141 -7.31 8.16 7.76
CA PRO A 141 -8.45 7.28 7.54
C PRO A 141 -9.43 7.79 6.46
N ARG A 142 -9.61 9.11 6.34
CA ARG A 142 -10.46 9.71 5.29
C ARG A 142 -9.90 9.48 3.88
N ASP A 143 -8.58 9.57 3.72
CA ASP A 143 -7.93 9.30 2.44
C ASP A 143 -8.08 7.81 2.07
N VAL A 144 -7.93 6.91 3.05
CA VAL A 144 -8.14 5.46 2.84
C VAL A 144 -9.59 5.14 2.51
N ARG A 145 -10.56 5.79 3.17
CA ARG A 145 -11.98 5.67 2.81
C ARG A 145 -12.21 6.04 1.35
N THR A 146 -11.62 7.15 0.90
CA THR A 146 -11.69 7.60 -0.51
C THR A 146 -11.13 6.54 -1.47
N LEU A 147 -9.99 5.91 -1.12
CA LEU A 147 -9.42 4.83 -1.91
C LEU A 147 -10.33 3.59 -1.96
N LEU A 148 -10.88 3.18 -0.82
CA LEU A 148 -11.81 2.04 -0.75
C LEU A 148 -13.08 2.32 -1.56
N ASP A 149 -13.68 3.50 -1.40
CA ASP A 149 -14.88 3.89 -2.14
C ASP A 149 -14.62 3.97 -3.65
N ARG A 150 -13.40 4.36 -4.06
CA ARG A 150 -13.03 4.39 -5.48
C ARG A 150 -13.08 3.01 -6.15
N THR A 151 -12.87 1.94 -5.39
CA THR A 151 -12.99 0.56 -5.88
C THR A 151 -14.43 0.15 -6.14
N ARG A 152 -15.41 0.85 -5.53
CA ARG A 152 -16.83 0.51 -5.50
C ARG A 152 -17.18 -0.81 -4.80
N ALA A 153 -16.20 -1.61 -4.39
CA ALA A 153 -16.45 -2.87 -3.69
C ALA A 153 -17.25 -2.62 -2.42
N GLN A 154 -18.30 -3.40 -2.21
CA GLN A 154 -19.08 -3.36 -0.99
C GLN A 154 -18.40 -4.15 0.13
N ASN A 155 -17.63 -5.20 -0.20
CA ASN A 155 -16.92 -6.04 0.77
C ASN A 155 -15.42 -5.69 0.75
N ARG A 156 -14.88 -5.30 1.90
CA ARG A 156 -13.56 -4.68 2.00
C ARG A 156 -12.76 -5.28 3.15
N VAL A 157 -11.47 -5.47 2.93
CA VAL A 157 -10.48 -5.76 3.96
C VAL A 157 -9.41 -4.70 3.89
N LEU A 158 -9.12 -4.04 5.01
CA LEU A 158 -8.03 -3.09 5.15
C LEU A 158 -7.01 -3.68 6.15
N ILE A 159 -5.76 -3.83 5.73
CA ILE A 159 -4.66 -4.28 6.59
C ILE A 159 -3.64 -3.15 6.66
N VAL A 160 -3.41 -2.59 7.85
CA VAL A 160 -2.47 -1.48 8.06
C VAL A 160 -1.32 -1.91 8.98
N SER A 161 -0.13 -1.97 8.40
CA SER A 161 1.12 -2.28 9.10
C SER A 161 1.89 -0.99 9.38
N ALA A 162 1.59 -0.34 10.51
CA ALA A 162 2.23 0.89 10.96
C ALA A 162 2.01 1.14 12.47
N CYS A 163 2.80 2.03 13.06
CA CYS A 163 2.54 2.57 14.40
C CYS A 163 1.16 3.25 14.45
N TYR A 164 0.49 3.21 15.60
CA TYR A 164 -0.80 3.89 15.84
C TYR A 164 -1.93 3.50 14.86
N SER A 165 -1.77 2.39 14.15
CA SER A 165 -2.67 1.97 13.06
C SER A 165 -4.09 1.63 13.53
N GLY A 166 -4.31 1.45 14.83
CA GLY A 166 -5.64 1.28 15.43
C GLY A 166 -6.62 2.43 15.12
N VAL A 167 -6.13 3.62 14.75
CA VAL A 167 -6.98 4.73 14.28
C VAL A 167 -7.83 4.33 13.06
N PHE A 168 -7.30 3.49 12.15
CA PHE A 168 -8.05 3.03 10.99
C PHE A 168 -9.17 2.06 11.36
N ALA A 169 -8.95 1.21 12.36
CA ALA A 169 -9.99 0.30 12.86
C ALA A 169 -11.16 1.09 13.46
N ARG A 170 -10.87 2.12 14.26
CA ARG A 170 -11.89 2.98 14.87
C ARG A 170 -12.76 3.71 13.82
N GLU A 171 -12.14 4.23 12.76
CA GLU A 171 -12.82 5.12 11.82
C GLU A 171 -13.46 4.39 10.61
N LEU A 172 -12.99 3.18 10.27
CA LEU A 172 -13.34 2.52 9.01
C LEU A 172 -13.99 1.15 9.19
N ALA A 173 -13.91 0.52 10.35
CA ALA A 173 -14.52 -0.80 10.55
C ALA A 173 -16.04 -0.70 10.59
N ASP A 174 -16.69 -1.57 9.82
CA ASP A 174 -18.15 -1.76 9.84
C ASP A 174 -18.47 -3.21 9.46
N ALA A 175 -19.74 -3.59 9.30
CA ALA A 175 -20.11 -4.97 8.97
C ALA A 175 -19.49 -5.50 7.67
N ARG A 176 -19.15 -4.60 6.72
CA ARG A 176 -18.63 -4.91 5.39
C ARG A 176 -17.19 -4.44 5.15
N THR A 177 -16.56 -3.85 6.17
CA THR A 177 -15.15 -3.45 6.15
C THR A 177 -14.44 -4.10 7.34
N LEU A 178 -13.68 -5.15 7.06
CA LEU A 178 -12.75 -5.75 8.02
C LEU A 178 -11.50 -4.88 8.10
N VAL A 179 -11.10 -4.46 9.29
CA VAL A 179 -9.84 -3.73 9.49
C VAL A 179 -8.91 -4.53 10.41
N ILE A 180 -7.67 -4.74 9.97
CA ILE A 180 -6.62 -5.43 10.71
C ILE A 180 -5.43 -4.47 10.85
N THR A 181 -4.95 -4.25 12.07
CA THR A 181 -3.91 -3.25 12.37
C THR A 181 -2.75 -3.87 13.12
N ALA A 182 -1.53 -3.42 12.82
CA ALA A 182 -0.31 -3.88 13.49
C ALA A 182 -0.17 -3.38 14.93
N ALA A 183 -0.89 -2.33 15.30
CA ALA A 183 -0.86 -1.76 16.64
C ALA A 183 -2.21 -1.15 17.04
N ALA A 184 -2.40 -0.95 18.35
CA ALA A 184 -3.45 -0.10 18.88
C ALA A 184 -3.22 1.38 18.52
N ALA A 185 -4.27 2.20 18.66
CA ALA A 185 -4.24 3.61 18.24
C ALA A 185 -3.27 4.49 19.05
N ASP A 186 -2.84 4.02 20.22
CA ASP A 186 -1.94 4.69 21.17
C ASP A 186 -0.58 3.98 21.31
N LYS A 187 -0.31 2.96 20.48
CA LYS A 187 0.89 2.13 20.58
C LYS A 187 1.75 2.18 19.31
N PRO A 188 3.09 2.15 19.44
CA PRO A 188 3.95 1.92 18.29
C PRO A 188 3.86 0.45 17.81
N SER A 189 4.32 0.20 16.58
CA SER A 189 4.65 -1.13 16.08
C SER A 189 6.15 -1.22 15.75
N PHE A 190 6.67 -2.43 15.56
CA PHE A 190 8.12 -2.67 15.53
C PHE A 190 8.61 -3.41 14.28
N GLY A 191 9.93 -3.39 14.07
CA GLY A 191 10.60 -4.12 13.00
C GLY A 191 10.78 -3.37 11.68
N CYS A 192 10.60 -2.05 11.65
CA CYS A 192 10.70 -1.23 10.44
C CYS A 192 12.14 -0.82 10.04
N ARG A 193 13.14 -1.63 10.40
CA ARG A 193 14.56 -1.35 10.09
C ARG A 193 14.81 -1.45 8.58
N ASP A 194 15.62 -0.54 8.02
CA ASP A 194 16.06 -0.64 6.62
C ASP A 194 16.79 -1.99 6.39
N GLY A 195 16.57 -2.61 5.24
CA GLY A 195 17.11 -3.95 4.92
C GLY A 195 16.37 -5.13 5.55
N ALA A 196 15.42 -4.93 6.47
CA ALA A 196 14.57 -6.02 6.94
C ALA A 196 13.59 -6.46 5.83
N THR A 197 13.25 -7.75 5.79
CA THR A 197 12.24 -8.27 4.85
C THR A 197 10.81 -8.00 5.31
N TRP A 198 10.58 -8.02 6.62
CA TRP A 198 9.27 -7.91 7.25
C TRP A 198 9.34 -7.06 8.51
N THR A 199 8.27 -6.30 8.77
CA THR A 199 7.98 -5.78 10.12
C THR A 199 7.62 -6.94 11.06
N TYR A 200 7.50 -6.68 12.36
CA TYR A 200 7.18 -7.76 13.30
C TYR A 200 5.77 -8.30 13.07
N PHE A 201 4.82 -7.40 12.84
CA PHE A 201 3.46 -7.77 12.46
C PHE A 201 3.43 -8.46 11.09
N GLY A 202 4.14 -7.94 10.08
CA GLY A 202 4.16 -8.54 8.75
C GLY A 202 4.73 -9.97 8.74
N ASP A 203 5.78 -10.22 9.54
CA ASP A 203 6.32 -11.57 9.71
C ASP A 203 5.32 -12.49 10.43
N ALA A 204 4.69 -12.01 11.50
CA ALA A 204 3.72 -12.79 12.26
C ALA A 204 2.47 -13.12 11.45
N PHE A 205 1.88 -12.13 10.78
CA PHE A 205 0.61 -12.24 10.07
C PHE A 205 0.78 -12.85 8.68
N PHE A 206 1.54 -12.22 7.78
CA PHE A 206 1.67 -12.71 6.40
C PHE A 206 2.63 -13.91 6.31
N ASN A 207 3.84 -13.78 6.84
CA ASN A 207 4.89 -14.77 6.59
C ASN A 207 4.67 -16.09 7.36
N LYS A 208 4.05 -16.03 8.54
CA LYS A 208 3.84 -17.18 9.43
C LYS A 208 2.38 -17.63 9.50
N ALA A 209 1.48 -16.78 9.99
CA ALA A 209 0.12 -17.22 10.27
C ALA A 209 -0.66 -17.54 8.99
N LEU A 210 -0.75 -16.60 8.05
CA LEU A 210 -1.54 -16.77 6.82
C LEU A 210 -1.04 -17.90 5.92
N ARG A 211 0.25 -18.25 5.96
CA ARG A 211 0.74 -19.39 5.17
C ARG A 211 0.20 -20.74 5.62
N GLY A 212 -0.23 -20.85 6.87
CA GLY A 212 -0.80 -22.09 7.44
C GLY A 212 -2.29 -22.00 7.74
N GLU A 213 -2.93 -20.85 7.47
CA GLU A 213 -4.34 -20.61 7.79
C GLU A 213 -4.91 -19.56 6.82
N ARG A 214 -5.97 -19.95 6.10
CA ARG A 214 -6.62 -19.08 5.09
C ARG A 214 -7.59 -18.10 5.72
N ARG A 215 -8.14 -18.43 6.89
CA ARG A 215 -9.07 -17.59 7.64
C ARG A 215 -8.35 -16.42 8.29
N LEU A 216 -8.68 -15.20 7.85
CA LEU A 216 -7.99 -13.98 8.30
C LEU A 216 -8.11 -13.74 9.81
N ASP A 217 -9.26 -14.05 10.40
CA ASP A 217 -9.53 -13.94 11.83
C ASP A 217 -8.67 -14.92 12.65
N ILE A 218 -8.63 -16.19 12.26
CA ILE A 218 -7.80 -17.21 12.94
C ILE A 218 -6.31 -16.90 12.75
N ALA A 219 -5.89 -16.52 11.54
CA ALA A 219 -4.52 -16.14 11.26
C ALA A 219 -4.11 -14.90 12.06
N PHE A 220 -5.00 -13.92 12.21
CA PHE A 220 -4.75 -12.73 13.03
C PHE A 220 -4.53 -13.10 14.49
N GLU A 221 -5.36 -13.98 15.07
CA GLU A 221 -5.22 -14.41 16.46
C GLU A 221 -3.88 -15.09 16.71
N ARG A 222 -3.45 -15.97 15.79
CA ARG A 222 -2.12 -16.56 15.83
C ARG A 222 -1.02 -15.50 15.71
N ALA A 223 -1.17 -14.55 14.79
CA ALA A 223 -0.19 -13.49 14.59
C ALA A 223 -0.05 -12.59 15.82
N ARG A 224 -1.15 -12.25 16.47
CA ARG A 224 -1.21 -11.48 17.72
C ARG A 224 -0.36 -12.16 18.81
N GLY A 225 -0.53 -13.46 19.00
CA GLY A 225 0.30 -14.24 19.94
C GLY A 225 1.78 -14.21 19.59
N LEU A 226 2.13 -14.43 18.32
CA LEU A 226 3.51 -14.45 17.83
C LEU A 226 4.22 -13.10 18.02
N VAL A 227 3.55 -12.00 17.67
CA VAL A 227 4.14 -10.66 17.76
C VAL A 227 4.25 -10.21 19.22
N THR A 228 3.24 -10.42 20.05
CA THR A 228 3.30 -10.10 21.48
C THR A 228 4.42 -10.88 22.19
N GLN A 229 4.59 -12.17 21.87
CA GLN A 229 5.70 -12.95 22.44
C GLN A 229 7.07 -12.40 22.02
N ARG A 230 7.21 -12.02 20.74
CA ARG A 230 8.44 -11.43 20.23
C ARG A 230 8.75 -10.10 20.91
N GLU A 231 7.78 -9.20 20.99
CA GLU A 231 7.93 -7.88 21.59
C GLU A 231 8.34 -7.97 23.05
N ARG A 232 7.67 -8.82 23.83
CA ARG A 232 8.03 -9.05 25.24
C ARG A 232 9.43 -9.60 25.41
N ARG A 233 9.83 -10.58 24.58
CA ARG A 233 11.19 -11.14 24.62
C ARG A 233 12.25 -10.09 24.33
N GLU A 234 11.94 -9.12 23.48
CA GLU A 234 12.84 -8.02 23.10
C GLU A 234 12.69 -6.78 24.00
N GLY A 235 11.88 -6.85 25.06
CA GLY A 235 11.74 -5.78 26.06
C GLY A 235 10.81 -4.64 25.67
N PHE A 236 9.97 -4.81 24.64
CA PHE A 236 8.99 -3.81 24.24
C PHE A 236 7.67 -3.95 25.00
N ASP A 237 7.02 -2.81 25.26
CA ASP A 237 5.59 -2.78 25.55
C ASP A 237 4.81 -3.23 24.29
N PRO A 238 3.94 -4.26 24.38
CA PRO A 238 3.32 -4.83 23.20
C PRO A 238 2.52 -3.83 22.35
N SER A 239 2.61 -4.00 21.03
CA SER A 239 1.90 -3.15 20.07
C SER A 239 0.38 -3.31 20.12
N ASN A 240 -0.11 -4.44 20.64
CA ASN A 240 -1.51 -4.82 20.72
C ASN A 240 -2.23 -4.70 19.36
N PRO A 241 -1.85 -5.53 18.35
CA PRO A 241 -2.56 -5.58 17.07
C PRO A 241 -4.07 -5.74 17.25
N GLN A 242 -4.87 -5.18 16.35
CA GLN A 242 -6.33 -5.20 16.43
C GLN A 242 -6.97 -5.78 15.16
N ILE A 243 -8.13 -6.41 15.33
CA ILE A 243 -9.05 -6.79 14.25
C ILE A 243 -10.44 -6.25 14.61
N ALA A 244 -11.11 -5.59 13.66
CA ALA A 244 -12.41 -4.96 13.89
C ALA A 244 -13.30 -5.02 12.65
N GLY A 245 -14.62 -5.13 12.88
CA GLY A 245 -15.62 -5.15 11.82
C GLY A 245 -15.57 -6.41 10.95
N GLY A 246 -16.09 -6.29 9.73
CA GLY A 246 -15.96 -7.28 8.68
C GLY A 246 -16.77 -8.57 8.84
N SER A 247 -17.77 -8.62 9.71
CA SER A 247 -18.60 -9.83 9.91
C SER A 247 -19.11 -10.44 8.60
N GLN A 248 -19.66 -9.63 7.69
CA GLN A 248 -20.14 -10.10 6.38
C GLN A 248 -19.00 -10.48 5.42
N VAL A 249 -17.83 -9.85 5.59
CA VAL A 249 -16.64 -10.15 4.77
C VAL A 249 -16.02 -11.48 5.19
N LEU A 250 -15.92 -11.74 6.50
CA LEU A 250 -15.40 -12.99 7.05
C LEU A 250 -16.30 -14.18 6.70
N GLU A 251 -17.62 -14.01 6.80
CA GLU A 251 -18.58 -15.01 6.33
C GLU A 251 -18.37 -15.31 4.84
N ARG A 252 -18.29 -14.26 4.02
CA ARG A 252 -18.10 -14.39 2.57
C ARG A 252 -16.77 -15.04 2.21
N LEU A 253 -15.69 -14.74 2.93
CA LEU A 253 -14.39 -15.40 2.74
C LEU A 253 -14.42 -16.87 3.14
N GLY A 254 -15.17 -17.22 4.18
CA GLY A 254 -15.30 -18.60 4.68
C GLY A 254 -16.21 -19.49 3.82
N ALA A 255 -17.10 -18.89 3.03
CA ALA A 255 -18.02 -19.60 2.14
C ALA A 255 -17.42 -19.95 0.76
N ARG A 256 -16.14 -19.62 0.52
CA ARG A 256 -15.43 -19.82 -0.76
C ARG A 256 -14.74 -21.16 -0.89
#